data_AF-N1W784-F1
#
_entry.id   AF-N1W784-F1
#
_cell.length_a   1.000
_cell.length_b   1.000
_cell.length_c   1.000
_cell.angle_alpha   90.00
_cell.angle_beta   90.00
_cell.angle_gamma   90.00
#
_symmetry.space_group_name_H-M   'P 1'
#
loop_
_entity.id
_entity.type
_entity.pdbx_description
1 polymer ?
#
loop_
_entity_poly.entity_id
_entity_poly.type
_entity_poly.pdbx_seq_one_letter_code
_entity_poly.pdbx_strand_id
1 'polypeptide(L)'
;MNSLQRSIFCFFILAFSIIFVFTCKKGPSISKEEVQKLSKDYFTRLCTKTAECASRYLETLPASEKSSENTAYSVDQCMEEQKDQNILPDEYEKVTDAQIAKVKVCMEDLLKVPCEEMEGGGISSCQELFQPSKDE
;
A
#
# COMPACT_ATOMS: atom_id res chain seq x y z
N MET A 1 5.53 -39.71 -46.84
CA MET A 1 5.15 -39.11 -45.54
C MET A 1 6.36 -38.39 -44.96
N ASN A 2 6.83 -37.34 -45.63
CA ASN A 2 6.43 -35.93 -45.48
C ASN A 2 7.45 -35.20 -44.59
N SER A 3 8.65 -34.98 -45.14
CA SER A 3 9.66 -34.04 -44.59
C SER A 3 9.03 -32.68 -44.23
N LEU A 4 8.02 -32.27 -45.01
CA LEU A 4 7.21 -31.07 -44.80
C LEU A 4 6.41 -31.09 -43.48
N GLN A 5 5.90 -32.25 -43.05
CA GLN A 5 5.11 -32.40 -41.81
C GLN A 5 5.97 -32.24 -40.56
N ARG A 6 7.24 -32.70 -40.63
CA ARG A 6 8.20 -32.63 -39.52
C ARG A 6 8.67 -31.18 -39.29
N SER A 7 8.82 -30.41 -40.37
CA SER A 7 9.23 -29.00 -40.31
C SER A 7 8.13 -28.11 -39.71
N ILE A 8 6.87 -28.35 -40.08
CA ILE A 8 5.71 -27.63 -39.52
C ILE A 8 5.55 -27.91 -38.02
N PHE A 9 5.69 -29.18 -37.60
CA PHE A 9 5.57 -29.55 -36.19
C PHE A 9 6.67 -28.92 -35.31
N CYS A 10 7.91 -28.86 -35.80
CA CYS A 10 8.99 -28.15 -35.10
C CYS A 10 8.74 -26.64 -35.00
N PHE A 11 8.14 -26.02 -36.01
CA PHE A 11 7.81 -24.59 -36.00
C PHE A 11 6.71 -24.25 -34.99
N PHE A 12 5.68 -25.10 -34.86
CA PHE A 12 4.62 -24.94 -33.88
C PHE A 12 5.12 -25.09 -32.43
N ILE A 13 6.02 -26.03 -32.15
CA ILE A 13 6.61 -26.19 -30.81
C ILE A 13 7.48 -24.98 -30.44
N LEU A 14 8.28 -24.48 -31.38
CA LEU A 14 9.11 -23.28 -31.16
C LEU A 14 8.24 -22.04 -30.90
N ALA A 15 7.19 -21.83 -31.70
CA ALA A 15 6.26 -20.71 -31.50
C ALA A 15 5.52 -20.78 -30.16
N PHE A 16 5.09 -21.97 -29.72
CA PHE A 16 4.45 -22.15 -28.42
C PHE A 16 5.40 -21.91 -27.25
N SER A 17 6.67 -22.32 -27.40
CA SER A 17 7.70 -22.09 -26.36
C SER A 17 8.02 -20.61 -26.15
N ILE A 18 7.98 -19.81 -27.23
CA ILE A 18 8.23 -18.36 -27.14
C ILE A 18 7.08 -17.65 -26.40
N ILE A 19 5.83 -18.04 -26.64
CA ILE A 19 4.67 -17.44 -25.97
C ILE A 19 4.67 -17.73 -24.46
N PHE A 20 5.14 -18.92 -24.05
CA PHE A 20 5.15 -19.33 -22.64
C PHE A 20 6.24 -18.63 -21.80
N VAL A 21 7.31 -18.12 -22.43
CA VAL A 21 8.38 -17.39 -21.73
C VAL A 21 7.97 -15.93 -21.44
N PHE A 22 7.01 -15.37 -22.19
CA PHE A 22 6.58 -13.98 -22.03
C PHE A 22 5.45 -13.77 -21.01
N THR A 23 4.91 -14.82 -20.38
CA THR A 23 3.87 -14.69 -19.34
C THR A 23 4.42 -14.73 -17.91
N CYS A 24 5.74 -14.68 -17.73
CA CYS A 24 6.33 -14.46 -16.41
C CYS A 24 6.18 -12.98 -16.03
N LYS A 25 5.05 -12.61 -15.42
CA LYS A 25 4.92 -11.32 -14.72
C LYS A 25 5.94 -11.31 -13.58
N LYS A 26 6.88 -10.38 -13.65
CA LYS A 26 7.88 -10.17 -12.60
C LYS A 26 7.17 -9.48 -11.44
N GLY A 27 6.92 -10.23 -10.37
CA GLY A 27 6.46 -9.66 -9.10
C GLY A 27 7.51 -8.73 -8.48
N PRO A 28 7.18 -8.07 -7.36
CA PRO A 28 8.09 -7.13 -6.70
C PRO A 28 9.37 -7.82 -6.20
N SER A 29 10.39 -7.01 -5.89
CA SER A 29 11.69 -7.46 -5.37
C SER A 29 11.65 -8.06 -3.96
N ILE A 30 10.55 -7.88 -3.23
CA ILE A 30 10.33 -8.36 -1.86
C ILE A 30 9.27 -9.45 -1.83
N SER A 31 9.26 -10.30 -0.80
CA SER A 31 8.32 -11.43 -0.71
C SER A 31 6.87 -10.98 -0.46
N LYS A 32 5.92 -11.90 -0.70
CA LYS A 32 4.49 -11.66 -0.42
C LYS A 32 4.24 -11.33 1.05
N GLU A 33 4.95 -12.00 1.95
CA GLU A 33 4.89 -11.75 3.39
C GLU A 33 5.41 -10.36 3.73
N GLU A 34 6.47 -9.89 3.05
CA GLU A 34 7.00 -8.54 3.23
C GLU A 34 6.03 -7.47 2.72
N VAL A 35 5.34 -7.71 1.60
CA VAL A 35 4.28 -6.82 1.09
C VAL A 35 3.13 -6.71 2.09
N GLN A 36 2.65 -7.83 2.62
CA GLN A 36 1.58 -7.83 3.62
C GLN A 36 2.00 -7.14 4.92
N LYS A 37 3.24 -7.36 5.35
CA LYS A 37 3.81 -6.67 6.51
C LYS A 37 3.88 -5.16 6.28
N LEU A 38 4.31 -4.73 5.10
CA LEU A 38 4.41 -3.31 4.76
C LEU A 38 3.06 -2.59 4.84
N SER A 39 1.99 -3.24 4.35
CA SER A 39 0.62 -2.71 4.46
C SER A 39 0.19 -2.56 5.93
N LYS A 40 0.42 -3.59 6.75
CA LYS A 40 0.09 -3.54 8.20
C LYS A 40 0.91 -2.50 8.95
N ASP A 41 2.21 -2.39 8.65
CA ASP A 41 3.10 -1.42 9.29
C ASP A 41 2.66 0.01 8.92
N TYR A 42 2.21 0.25 7.70
CA TYR A 42 1.64 1.53 7.27
C TYR A 42 0.43 1.93 8.13
N PHE A 43 -0.59 1.07 8.22
CA PHE A 43 -1.79 1.38 9.01
C PHE A 43 -1.48 1.51 10.51
N THR A 44 -0.57 0.70 11.04
CA THR A 44 -0.14 0.82 12.44
C THR A 44 0.46 2.20 12.72
N ARG A 45 1.33 2.70 11.82
CA ARG A 45 1.92 4.03 11.96
C ARG A 45 0.89 5.15 11.80
N LEU A 46 0.01 5.02 10.81
CA LEU A 46 -1.08 5.97 10.59
C LEU A 46 -1.97 6.08 11.84
N CYS A 47 -2.43 4.94 12.36
CA CYS A 47 -3.28 4.89 13.55
C CYS A 47 -2.57 5.41 14.80
N THR A 48 -1.29 5.10 14.98
CA THR A 48 -0.48 5.65 16.07
C THR A 48 -0.41 7.18 15.99
N LYS A 49 -0.15 7.71 14.79
CA LYS A 49 -0.05 9.16 14.57
C LYS A 49 -1.40 9.85 14.76
N THR A 50 -2.49 9.26 14.28
CA THR A 50 -3.85 9.80 14.48
C THR A 50 -4.23 9.81 15.96
N ALA A 51 -3.92 8.76 16.71
CA ALA A 51 -4.16 8.72 18.15
C ALA A 51 -3.33 9.77 18.91
N GLU A 52 -2.06 9.95 18.53
CA GLU A 52 -1.19 11.00 19.07
C GLU A 52 -1.79 12.39 18.83
N CYS A 53 -2.21 12.67 17.59
CA CYS A 53 -2.76 13.96 17.21
C CYS A 53 -4.12 14.23 17.85
N ALA A 54 -5.00 13.24 17.92
CA ALA A 54 -6.28 13.34 18.62
C ALA A 54 -6.06 13.61 20.12
N SER A 55 -5.13 12.91 20.77
CA SER A 55 -4.79 13.16 22.17
C SER A 55 -4.29 14.58 22.38
N ARG A 56 -3.41 15.07 21.52
CA ARG A 56 -2.87 16.44 21.60
C ARG A 56 -3.96 17.49 21.39
N TYR A 57 -4.87 17.27 20.46
CA TYR A 57 -6.01 18.15 20.25
C TYR A 57 -6.88 18.25 21.51
N LEU A 58 -7.21 17.10 22.13
CA LEU A 58 -7.99 17.07 23.37
C LEU A 58 -7.30 17.82 24.53
N GLU A 59 -5.97 17.82 24.59
CA GLU A 59 -5.24 18.61 25.59
C GLU A 59 -5.43 20.11 25.40
N THR A 60 -5.48 20.58 24.15
CA THR A 60 -5.67 22.00 23.79
C THR A 60 -7.08 22.52 24.00
N LEU A 61 -8.08 21.63 24.14
CA LEU A 61 -9.46 22.04 24.36
C LEU A 61 -9.64 22.75 25.72
N PRO A 62 -10.47 23.81 25.79
CA PRO A 62 -10.80 24.45 27.04
C PRO A 62 -11.55 23.49 27.98
N ALA A 63 -11.43 23.69 29.29
CA ALA A 63 -12.03 22.81 30.30
C ALA A 63 -13.56 22.69 30.18
N SER A 64 -14.23 23.66 29.55
CA SER A 64 -15.67 23.63 29.24
C SER A 64 -16.05 22.63 28.14
N GLU A 65 -15.09 22.23 27.31
CA GLU A 65 -15.28 21.32 26.16
C GLU A 65 -14.63 19.95 26.38
N LYS A 66 -13.88 19.77 27.47
CA LYS A 66 -13.41 18.46 27.95
C LYS A 66 -14.59 17.69 28.56
N SER A 67 -15.52 17.23 27.73
CA SER A 67 -16.52 16.25 28.17
C SER A 67 -15.83 14.91 28.46
N SER A 68 -16.35 14.14 29.43
CA SER A 68 -15.89 12.77 29.70
C SER A 68 -16.15 11.79 28.55
N GLU A 69 -16.86 12.24 27.51
CA GLU A 69 -17.25 11.48 26.32
C GLU A 69 -16.28 11.70 25.15
N ASN A 70 -15.38 12.68 25.25
CA ASN A 70 -14.24 12.84 24.35
C ASN A 70 -13.16 11.79 24.67
N THR A 71 -13.49 10.51 24.47
CA THR A 71 -12.50 9.43 24.51
C THR A 71 -11.47 9.65 23.42
N ALA A 72 -10.19 9.69 23.81
CA ALA A 72 -9.09 9.74 22.86
C ALA A 72 -9.23 8.60 21.84
N TYR A 73 -9.15 8.94 20.54
CA TYR A 73 -9.18 7.95 19.46
C TYR A 73 -8.05 6.95 19.67
N SER A 74 -8.40 5.67 19.89
CA SER A 74 -7.42 4.64 20.24
C SER A 74 -6.82 4.00 18.99
N VAL A 75 -5.57 3.53 19.12
CA VAL A 75 -4.89 2.81 18.04
C VAL A 75 -5.67 1.55 17.66
N ASP A 76 -6.22 0.83 18.64
CA ASP A 76 -6.98 -0.40 18.40
C ASP A 76 -8.27 -0.13 17.61
N GLN A 77 -9.00 0.93 17.95
CA GLN A 77 -10.20 1.33 17.22
C GLN A 77 -9.86 1.67 15.75
N CYS A 78 -8.78 2.43 15.55
CA CYS A 78 -8.31 2.74 14.20
C CYS A 78 -7.90 1.49 13.42
N MET A 79 -7.16 0.56 14.05
CA MET A 79 -6.72 -0.66 13.39
C MET A 79 -7.88 -1.57 12.99
N GLU A 80 -8.95 -1.62 13.79
CA GLU A 80 -10.19 -2.33 13.44
C GLU A 80 -10.92 -1.66 12.26
N GLU A 81 -10.94 -0.33 12.20
CA GLU A 81 -11.52 0.43 11.08
C GLU A 81 -10.71 0.25 9.78
N GLN A 82 -9.40 0.03 9.88
CA GLN A 82 -8.50 -0.13 8.74
C GLN A 82 -8.28 -1.61 8.33
N LYS A 83 -8.84 -2.59 9.04
CA LYS A 83 -8.51 -4.02 8.84
C LYS A 83 -8.83 -4.57 7.45
N ASP A 84 -9.86 -4.01 6.81
CA ASP A 84 -10.32 -4.42 5.48
C ASP A 84 -9.70 -3.56 4.37
N GLN A 85 -8.88 -2.57 4.74
CA GLN A 85 -8.20 -1.69 3.80
C GLN A 85 -6.81 -2.25 3.46
N ASN A 86 -6.41 -2.04 2.21
CA ASN A 86 -5.10 -2.45 1.74
C ASN A 86 -4.48 -1.31 0.94
N ILE A 87 -3.27 -0.90 1.29
CA ILE A 87 -2.56 0.19 0.61
C ILE A 87 -1.89 -0.26 -0.69
N LEU A 88 -1.68 -1.57 -0.83
CA LEU A 88 -1.14 -2.20 -2.03
C LEU A 88 -2.20 -3.15 -2.64
N PRO A 89 -2.16 -3.41 -3.96
CA PRO A 89 -3.03 -4.39 -4.59
C PRO A 89 -3.01 -5.76 -3.89
N ASP A 90 -4.18 -6.38 -3.74
CA ASP A 90 -4.31 -7.72 -3.14
C ASP A 90 -3.55 -8.80 -3.94
N GLU A 91 -3.46 -8.58 -5.25
CA GLU A 91 -2.72 -9.43 -6.17
C GLU A 91 -1.24 -9.06 -6.13
N TYR A 92 -0.44 -9.91 -5.49
CA TYR A 92 1.02 -9.73 -5.36
C TYR A 92 1.73 -9.45 -6.70
N GLU A 93 1.26 -10.07 -7.79
CA GLU A 93 1.82 -9.88 -9.15
C GLU A 93 1.56 -8.49 -9.74
N LYS A 94 0.60 -7.73 -9.17
CA LYS A 94 0.31 -6.34 -9.54
C LYS A 94 1.09 -5.34 -8.69
N VAL A 95 1.79 -5.78 -7.64
CA VAL A 95 2.58 -4.92 -6.77
C VAL A 95 3.90 -4.61 -7.47
N THR A 96 4.25 -3.32 -7.51
CA THR A 96 5.50 -2.85 -8.12
C THR A 96 6.47 -2.32 -7.05
N ASP A 97 7.78 -2.42 -7.33
CA ASP A 97 8.80 -1.83 -6.46
C ASP A 97 8.65 -0.31 -6.30
N ALA A 98 8.13 0.36 -7.34
CA ALA A 98 7.82 1.78 -7.30
C ALA A 98 6.72 2.10 -6.27
N GLN A 99 5.64 1.31 -6.23
CA GLN A 99 4.59 1.46 -5.22
C GLN A 99 5.13 1.16 -3.81
N ILE A 100 5.92 0.10 -3.65
CA ILE A 100 6.57 -0.23 -2.37
C ILE A 100 7.45 0.93 -1.88
N ALA A 101 8.23 1.53 -2.77
CA ALA A 101 9.07 2.67 -2.43
C ALA A 101 8.23 3.88 -1.99
N LYS A 102 7.14 4.19 -2.70
CA LYS A 102 6.21 5.25 -2.30
C LYS A 102 5.61 5.00 -0.92
N VAL A 103 5.20 3.76 -0.60
CA VAL A 103 4.65 3.42 0.72
C VAL A 103 5.69 3.67 1.80
N LYS A 104 6.94 3.26 1.58
CA LYS A 104 8.04 3.51 2.53
C LYS A 104 8.30 5.00 2.77
N VAL A 105 8.33 5.81 1.70
CA VAL A 105 8.50 7.27 1.81
C VAL A 105 7.35 7.89 2.60
N CYS A 106 6.11 7.55 2.25
CA CYS A 106 4.93 7.99 2.99
C CYS A 106 4.99 7.60 4.47
N MET A 107 5.42 6.37 4.81
CA MET A 107 5.58 5.93 6.20
C MET A 107 6.66 6.69 6.97
N GLU A 108 7.70 7.20 6.31
CA GLU A 108 8.70 8.05 6.93
C GLU A 108 8.17 9.47 7.14
N ASP A 109 7.41 9.99 6.19
CA ASP A 109 6.84 11.33 6.27
C ASP A 109 5.70 11.40 7.30
N LEU A 110 4.92 10.32 7.47
CA LEU A 110 3.93 10.15 8.55
C LEU A 110 4.51 10.41 9.94
N LEU A 111 5.77 10.03 10.17
CA LEU A 111 6.41 10.26 11.45
C LEU A 111 6.84 11.72 11.65
N LYS A 112 7.16 12.42 10.55
CA LYS A 112 7.70 13.78 10.57
C LYS A 112 6.61 14.85 10.55
N VAL A 113 5.44 14.54 10.01
CA VAL A 113 4.38 15.53 9.85
C VAL A 113 3.85 16.00 11.22
N PRO A 114 3.66 17.31 11.42
CA PRO A 114 3.00 17.82 12.60
C PRO A 114 1.49 17.55 12.53
N CYS A 115 0.82 17.51 13.69
CA CYS A 115 -0.59 17.15 13.79
C CYS A 115 -1.52 18.16 13.11
N GLU A 116 -1.10 19.41 13.08
CA GLU A 116 -1.78 20.54 12.44
C GLU A 116 -1.92 20.32 10.92
N GLU A 117 -1.02 19.56 10.31
CA GLU A 117 -1.04 19.22 8.88
C GLU A 117 -1.75 17.89 8.58
N MET A 118 -1.97 17.04 9.58
CA MET A 118 -2.74 15.79 9.43
C MET A 118 -4.23 16.05 9.17
N GLU A 119 -4.78 17.13 9.74
CA GLU A 119 -6.20 17.50 9.62
C GLU A 119 -6.56 18.10 8.25
N GLY A 120 -5.57 18.62 7.50
CA GLY A 120 -5.78 19.51 6.35
C GLY A 120 -5.88 18.84 4.97
N GLY A 121 -5.91 17.51 4.89
CA GLY A 121 -5.98 16.80 3.60
C GLY A 121 -4.95 15.69 3.40
N GLY A 122 -4.23 15.32 4.45
CA GLY A 122 -3.27 14.21 4.42
C GLY A 122 -1.91 14.58 3.82
N ILE A 123 -0.96 13.68 4.00
CA ILE A 123 0.44 13.88 3.61
C ILE A 123 0.59 13.72 2.10
N SER A 124 1.24 14.67 1.43
CA SER A 124 1.44 14.69 -0.02
C SER A 124 2.05 13.38 -0.54
N SER A 125 3.08 12.85 0.12
CA SER A 125 3.70 11.58 -0.27
C SER A 125 2.79 10.36 -0.09
N CYS A 126 1.82 10.43 0.83
CA CYS A 126 0.81 9.39 1.00
C CYS A 126 -0.35 9.51 0.01
N GLN A 127 -0.67 10.72 -0.46
CA GLN A 127 -1.67 10.92 -1.51
C GLN A 127 -1.27 10.27 -2.84
N GLU A 128 0.04 10.22 -3.14
CA GLU A 128 0.58 9.55 -4.32
C GLU A 128 0.34 8.03 -4.35
N LEU A 129 -0.01 7.43 -3.21
CA LEU A 129 -0.36 6.00 -3.11
C LEU A 129 -1.72 5.70 -3.73
N PHE A 130 -2.61 6.69 -3.72
CA PHE A 130 -3.99 6.57 -4.20
C PHE A 130 -4.19 7.17 -5.59
N GLN A 131 -3.16 7.84 -6.14
CA GLN A 131 -3.21 8.30 -7.52
C GLN A 131 -3.09 7.09 -8.46
N PRO A 132 -4.00 6.94 -9.44
CA PRO A 132 -3.84 5.93 -10.47
C PRO A 132 -2.50 6.20 -11.17
N SER A 133 -1.64 5.18 -11.24
CA SER A 133 -0.40 5.25 -12.02
C SER A 133 -0.77 5.68 -13.43
N LYS A 134 -0.31 6.86 -13.85
CA LYS A 134 -0.43 7.37 -15.24
C LYS A 134 0.51 6.63 -16.19
N ASP A 135 0.64 5.32 -16.02
CA ASP A 135 1.39 4.44 -16.90
C ASP A 135 0.41 3.33 -17.31
N GLU A 136 -0.43 3.69 -18.30
CA GLU A 136 -1.03 2.75 -19.25
C GLU A 136 0.06 2.09 -20.11
#